data_AF-B8C686-F1
#
_entry.id   AF-B8C686-F1
#
_cell.length_a   1.000
_cell.length_b   1.000
_cell.length_c   1.000
_cell.angle_alpha   90.00
_cell.angle_beta   90.00
_cell.angle_gamma   90.00
#
_symmetry.space_group_name_H-M   'P 1'
#
loop_
_entity.id
_entity.type
_entity.pdbx_description
1 polymer ?
#
loop_
_entity_poly.entity_id
_entity_poly.type
_entity_poly.pdbx_seq_one_letter_code
_entity_poly.pdbx_strand_id
1 'polypeptide(L)'
;MQYAKEIYMMSPSYITDIFRFYNMAAGVMLRIDKAQLTAMPEHIVTDFCAVLNYASEFTPKLLSGIDFADIFRLTVKLLSREYAHLVRNYNLRAKLGDLIHDIFLPGTSDDRSDVPDSVACDPLAGGQPYLTSDKLAQETLAPSLLLLYGEVEHTGFYEKNGHRTKIAKMLKYLWGSPEHKAAFKRITEDKESFRKFANGIVNEMNSQFASVMERLPAIRTVQLQMANPQEWAALSEEDRETITSRHEENERSIKQVLPLCNSVMKMLGFLNTDKDIRDMFLLPDMCPRLANMLLHVLTKLVGSRGLDLKVNNPETYNFRPKEMLQDLCVVFSSFAAADEFQVECAKSGYYTPDLMNKSVKTCRKLGLLVGESMELFAELASKVEEASKIMTSDEDLYEDAPDEFMDPLLSEFMNDPVLLPTSGNIVDRKTITQHLLNDSMDPFNRKELKLEDVVPAVELKAKMDAWLAAKRKARAKTS
;
A
#
# COMPACT_ATOMS: atom_id res chain seq x y z
N MET A 1 -0.29 -26.88 30.81
CA MET A 1 -0.50 -25.43 31.01
C MET A 1 -1.53 -24.86 30.03
N GLN A 2 -1.48 -25.22 28.74
CA GLN A 2 -2.49 -24.86 27.75
C GLN A 2 -3.91 -25.32 28.13
N TYR A 3 -4.12 -26.61 28.41
CA TYR A 3 -5.41 -27.14 28.88
C TYR A 3 -5.97 -26.47 30.16
N ALA A 4 -5.10 -25.98 31.05
CA ALA A 4 -5.55 -25.27 32.25
C ALA A 4 -6.12 -23.90 31.88
N LYS A 5 -5.47 -23.15 30.99
CA LYS A 5 -5.98 -21.86 30.48
C LYS A 5 -7.32 -22.03 29.77
N GLU A 6 -7.43 -23.09 28.96
CA GLU A 6 -8.65 -23.45 28.24
C GLU A 6 -9.83 -23.72 29.20
N ILE A 7 -9.60 -24.51 30.26
CA ILE A 7 -10.63 -24.80 31.28
C ILE A 7 -11.12 -23.53 32.00
N TYR A 8 -10.21 -22.62 32.38
CA TYR A 8 -10.60 -21.37 33.04
C TYR A 8 -11.40 -20.45 32.10
N MET A 9 -11.00 -20.38 30.82
CA MET A 9 -11.69 -19.56 29.82
C MET A 9 -13.03 -20.15 29.36
N MET A 10 -13.28 -21.44 29.59
CA MET A 10 -14.62 -22.02 29.39
C MET A 10 -15.63 -21.62 30.48
N SER A 11 -15.21 -20.98 31.58
CA SER A 11 -16.10 -20.54 32.65
C SER A 11 -16.78 -19.21 32.29
N PRO A 12 -18.12 -19.17 32.10
CA PRO A 12 -18.82 -17.95 31.72
C PRO A 12 -18.71 -16.83 32.77
N SER A 13 -18.71 -17.19 34.06
CA SER A 13 -18.59 -16.20 35.14
C SER A 13 -17.21 -15.55 35.14
N TYR A 14 -16.16 -16.33 34.91
CA TYR A 14 -14.79 -15.83 34.87
C TYR A 14 -14.59 -14.87 33.69
N ILE A 15 -15.05 -15.23 32.49
CA ILE A 15 -15.02 -14.36 31.31
C ILE A 15 -15.78 -13.06 31.56
N THR A 16 -16.98 -13.15 32.15
CA THR A 16 -17.81 -11.97 32.43
C THR A 16 -17.12 -11.03 33.42
N ASP A 17 -16.58 -11.55 34.52
CA ASP A 17 -15.96 -10.74 35.57
C ASP A 17 -14.65 -10.08 35.08
N ILE A 18 -13.84 -10.82 34.32
CA ILE A 18 -12.61 -10.30 33.72
C ILE A 18 -12.89 -9.17 32.75
N PHE A 19 -13.81 -9.35 31.80
CA PHE A 19 -14.05 -8.31 30.81
C PHE A 19 -14.81 -7.12 31.40
N ARG A 20 -15.63 -7.32 32.43
CA ARG A 20 -16.15 -6.19 33.23
C ARG A 20 -15.03 -5.42 33.91
N PHE A 21 -14.04 -6.10 34.49
CA PHE A 21 -12.87 -5.45 35.09
C PHE A 21 -12.08 -4.66 34.05
N TYR A 22 -11.76 -5.25 32.89
CA TYR A 22 -11.02 -4.55 31.85
C TYR A 22 -11.81 -3.38 31.25
N ASN A 23 -13.13 -3.52 31.06
CA ASN A 23 -13.98 -2.43 30.58
C ASN A 23 -13.98 -1.27 31.59
N MET A 24 -14.13 -1.57 32.88
CA MET A 24 -14.02 -0.56 33.93
C MET A 24 -12.63 0.10 33.97
N ALA A 25 -11.55 -0.68 33.87
CA ALA A 25 -10.19 -0.18 33.83
C ALA A 25 -9.96 0.76 32.62
N ALA A 26 -10.50 0.39 31.46
CA ALA A 26 -10.46 1.23 30.27
C ALA A 26 -11.23 2.55 30.49
N GLY A 27 -12.40 2.49 31.12
CA GLY A 27 -13.20 3.67 31.50
C GLY A 27 -12.45 4.63 32.42
N VAL A 28 -11.64 4.09 33.35
CA VAL A 28 -10.75 4.90 34.20
C VAL A 28 -9.66 5.55 33.35
N MET A 29 -8.95 4.79 32.50
CA MET A 29 -7.89 5.32 31.64
C MET A 29 -8.37 6.40 30.65
N LEU A 30 -9.61 6.30 30.17
CA LEU A 30 -10.20 7.33 29.31
C LEU A 30 -10.29 8.70 29.99
N ARG A 31 -10.43 8.73 31.32
CA ARG A 31 -10.56 9.95 32.14
C ARG A 31 -9.25 10.46 32.72
N ILE A 32 -8.17 9.67 32.63
CA ILE A 32 -6.84 10.06 33.08
C ILE A 32 -6.23 11.08 32.10
N ASP A 33 -5.47 12.03 32.64
CA ASP A 33 -4.78 13.02 31.81
C ASP A 33 -3.64 12.40 30.99
N LYS A 34 -3.21 13.12 29.95
CA LYS A 34 -2.20 12.59 29.01
C LYS A 34 -0.84 12.35 29.67
N ALA A 35 -0.45 13.17 30.66
CA ALA A 35 0.85 13.04 31.32
C ALA A 35 0.89 11.80 32.22
N GLN A 36 -0.18 11.55 32.97
CA GLN A 36 -0.38 10.37 33.78
C GLN A 36 -0.43 9.11 32.91
N LEU A 37 -1.19 9.14 31.81
CA LEU A 37 -1.27 8.01 30.87
C LEU A 37 0.11 7.66 30.28
N THR A 38 0.97 8.66 30.04
CA THR A 38 2.34 8.46 29.55
C THR A 38 3.23 7.71 30.57
N ALA A 39 2.98 7.91 31.87
CA ALA A 39 3.72 7.26 32.94
C ALA A 39 3.19 5.84 33.26
N MET A 40 2.02 5.47 32.74
CA MET A 40 1.45 4.16 32.98
C MET A 40 2.19 3.07 32.21
N PRO A 41 2.35 1.88 32.80
CA PRO A 41 2.95 0.75 32.10
C PRO A 41 2.08 0.25 30.93
N GLU A 42 2.69 0.02 29.77
CA GLU A 42 2.03 -0.54 28.59
C GLU A 42 1.49 -1.98 28.80
N HIS A 43 1.94 -2.68 29.85
CA HIS A 43 1.50 -4.04 30.12
C HIS A 43 0.01 -4.14 30.37
N ILE A 44 -0.63 -3.11 30.92
CA ILE A 44 -2.08 -3.15 31.19
C ILE A 44 -2.85 -3.21 29.87
N VAL A 45 -2.40 -2.46 28.86
CA VAL A 45 -2.97 -2.49 27.51
C VAL A 45 -2.65 -3.80 26.81
N THR A 46 -1.42 -4.29 26.97
CA THR A 46 -0.99 -5.57 26.41
C THR A 46 -1.84 -6.73 26.94
N ASP A 47 -2.14 -6.71 28.24
CA ASP A 47 -2.85 -7.78 28.93
C ASP A 47 -4.31 -7.89 28.47
N PHE A 48 -5.08 -6.79 28.44
CA PHE A 48 -6.46 -6.86 27.96
C PHE A 48 -6.52 -7.24 26.48
N CYS A 49 -5.61 -6.75 25.62
CA CYS A 49 -5.55 -7.15 24.21
C CYS A 49 -5.29 -8.66 24.07
N ALA A 50 -4.34 -9.20 24.84
CA ALA A 50 -3.99 -10.61 24.78
C ALA A 50 -5.14 -11.52 25.26
N VAL A 51 -5.77 -11.18 26.39
CA VAL A 51 -6.87 -11.96 26.96
C VAL A 51 -8.10 -11.91 26.07
N LEU A 52 -8.42 -10.73 25.53
CA LEU A 52 -9.58 -10.52 24.68
C LEU A 52 -9.43 -11.21 23.31
N ASN A 53 -8.26 -11.11 22.67
CA ASN A 53 -7.97 -11.87 21.43
C ASN A 53 -8.04 -13.38 21.66
N TYR A 54 -7.47 -13.88 22.77
CA TYR A 54 -7.55 -15.31 23.09
C TYR A 54 -9.01 -15.75 23.31
N ALA A 55 -9.82 -14.93 23.99
CA ALA A 55 -11.22 -15.23 24.22
C ALA A 55 -12.06 -15.21 22.93
N SER A 56 -11.77 -14.31 21.98
CA SER A 56 -12.45 -14.26 20.69
C SER A 56 -12.12 -15.46 19.81
N GLU A 57 -10.91 -16.01 19.91
CA GLU A 57 -10.52 -17.22 19.17
C GLU A 57 -11.05 -18.49 19.83
N PHE A 58 -10.98 -18.60 21.16
CA PHE A 58 -11.23 -19.84 21.87
C PHE A 58 -12.69 -20.01 22.34
N THR A 59 -13.32 -18.93 22.84
CA THR A 59 -14.66 -18.95 23.43
C THR A 59 -15.51 -17.75 23.03
N PRO A 60 -15.66 -17.45 21.73
CA PRO A 60 -16.31 -16.23 21.26
C PRO A 60 -17.77 -16.11 21.71
N LYS A 61 -18.49 -17.23 21.77
CA LYS A 61 -19.90 -17.27 22.23
C LYS A 61 -20.09 -16.78 23.67
N LEU A 62 -19.07 -16.92 24.52
CA LEU A 62 -19.11 -16.48 25.92
C LEU A 62 -18.95 -14.97 26.07
N LEU A 63 -18.54 -14.27 25.01
CA LEU A 63 -18.47 -12.80 25.00
C LEU A 63 -19.85 -12.14 24.82
N SER A 64 -20.87 -12.93 24.44
CA SER A 64 -22.22 -12.43 24.19
C SER A 64 -22.81 -11.67 25.38
N GLY A 65 -23.33 -10.47 25.13
CA GLY A 65 -23.98 -9.63 26.14
C GLY A 65 -23.04 -8.92 27.13
N ILE A 66 -21.71 -9.04 26.97
CA ILE A 66 -20.74 -8.25 27.73
C ILE A 66 -20.56 -6.88 27.09
N ASP A 67 -20.45 -5.83 27.91
CA ASP A 67 -20.16 -4.47 27.46
C ASP A 67 -18.66 -4.25 27.26
N PHE A 68 -18.29 -3.75 26.09
CA PHE A 68 -16.92 -3.44 25.66
C PHE A 68 -16.75 -1.98 25.24
N ALA A 69 -17.72 -1.10 25.52
CA ALA A 69 -17.73 0.27 25.02
C ALA A 69 -16.46 1.06 25.42
N ASP A 70 -15.99 0.91 26.65
CA ASP A 70 -14.82 1.64 27.12
C ASP A 70 -13.51 1.04 26.60
N ILE A 71 -13.43 -0.29 26.44
CA ILE A 71 -12.31 -0.95 25.75
C ILE A 71 -12.22 -0.48 24.29
N PHE A 72 -13.34 -0.41 23.59
CA PHE A 72 -13.40 0.10 22.22
C PHE A 72 -12.89 1.54 22.15
N ARG A 73 -13.46 2.44 22.96
CA ARG A 73 -13.05 3.85 22.99
C ARG A 73 -11.60 4.04 23.37
N LEU A 74 -11.08 3.27 24.33
CA LEU A 74 -9.67 3.33 24.71
C LEU A 74 -8.78 2.89 23.55
N THR A 75 -9.15 1.80 22.87
CA THR A 75 -8.42 1.30 21.69
C THR A 75 -8.36 2.35 20.59
N VAL A 76 -9.50 2.96 20.25
CA VAL A 76 -9.56 4.06 19.25
C VAL A 76 -8.71 5.26 19.71
N LYS A 77 -8.82 5.65 20.99
CA LYS A 77 -8.04 6.76 21.56
C LYS A 77 -6.54 6.51 21.44
N LEU A 78 -6.05 5.33 21.83
CA LEU A 78 -4.62 4.98 21.78
C LEU A 78 -4.07 4.84 20.35
N LEU A 79 -4.92 4.47 19.38
CA LEU A 79 -4.56 4.47 17.97
C LEU A 79 -4.51 5.88 17.37
N SER A 80 -5.31 6.81 17.91
CA SER A 80 -5.38 8.19 17.43
C SER A 80 -4.02 8.89 17.43
N ARG A 81 -3.81 9.75 16.43
CA ARG A 81 -2.57 10.50 16.24
C ARG A 81 -2.11 11.21 17.52
N GLU A 82 -3.05 11.81 18.25
CA GLU A 82 -2.77 12.58 19.47
C GLU A 82 -2.18 11.72 20.60
N TYR A 83 -2.43 10.42 20.59
CA TYR A 83 -1.99 9.47 21.60
C TYR A 83 -1.03 8.41 21.03
N ALA A 84 -0.73 8.45 19.73
CA ALA A 84 0.02 7.40 19.05
C ALA A 84 1.42 7.18 19.66
N HIS A 85 2.10 8.27 20.01
CA HIS A 85 3.42 8.28 20.65
C HIS A 85 3.42 7.78 22.10
N LEU A 86 2.25 7.59 22.72
CA LEU A 86 2.16 7.04 24.07
C LEU A 86 2.37 5.52 24.07
N VAL A 87 2.00 4.85 22.98
CA VAL A 87 2.24 3.41 22.80
C VAL A 87 3.51 3.24 21.98
N ARG A 88 4.65 3.08 22.64
CA ARG A 88 5.97 3.05 22.00
C ARG A 88 6.22 1.74 21.27
N ASN A 89 5.57 0.66 21.71
CA ASN A 89 5.69 -0.65 21.09
C ASN A 89 4.78 -0.78 19.86
N TYR A 90 5.38 -0.83 18.66
CA TYR A 90 4.65 -1.03 17.41
C TYR A 90 3.84 -2.34 17.36
N ASN A 91 4.32 -3.41 17.99
CA ASN A 91 3.57 -4.67 18.05
C ASN A 91 2.30 -4.54 18.89
N LEU A 92 2.34 -3.72 19.95
CA LEU A 92 1.16 -3.42 20.75
C LEU A 92 0.17 -2.55 19.96
N ARG A 93 0.66 -1.56 19.21
CA ARG A 93 -0.18 -0.75 18.31
C ARG A 93 -0.85 -1.61 17.24
N ALA A 94 -0.12 -2.55 16.64
CA ALA A 94 -0.66 -3.49 15.68
C ALA A 94 -1.75 -4.37 16.31
N LYS A 95 -1.51 -4.89 17.54
CA LYS A 95 -2.52 -5.65 18.30
C LYS A 95 -3.78 -4.84 18.61
N LEU A 96 -3.67 -3.53 18.86
CA LEU A 96 -4.84 -2.66 19.03
C LEU A 96 -5.65 -2.56 17.72
N GLY A 97 -4.99 -2.47 16.56
CA GLY A 97 -5.67 -2.52 15.26
C GLY A 97 -6.33 -3.87 14.99
N ASP A 98 -5.64 -4.97 15.31
CA ASP A 98 -6.17 -6.33 15.20
C ASP A 98 -7.40 -6.52 16.09
N LEU A 99 -7.39 -5.97 17.30
CA LEU A 99 -8.53 -6.02 18.22
C LEU A 99 -9.78 -5.38 17.61
N ILE A 100 -9.63 -4.22 16.95
CA ILE A 100 -10.75 -3.58 16.23
C ILE A 100 -11.28 -4.49 15.13
N HIS A 101 -10.39 -5.09 14.34
CA HIS A 101 -10.78 -5.97 13.25
C HIS A 101 -11.46 -7.25 13.74
N ASP A 102 -10.85 -7.97 14.68
CA ASP A 102 -11.26 -9.33 15.04
C ASP A 102 -12.55 -9.36 15.88
N ILE A 103 -12.86 -8.24 16.56
CA ILE A 103 -13.93 -8.18 17.58
C ILE A 103 -15.00 -7.14 17.25
N PHE A 104 -14.61 -5.96 16.76
CA PHE A 104 -15.53 -4.83 16.60
C PHE A 104 -16.00 -4.62 15.15
N LEU A 105 -15.45 -5.36 14.18
CA LEU A 105 -15.92 -5.34 12.80
C LEU A 105 -17.20 -6.19 12.67
N PRO A 106 -18.35 -5.62 12.26
CA PRO A 106 -19.60 -6.37 12.15
C PRO A 106 -19.54 -7.50 11.12
N GLY A 107 -20.22 -8.63 11.41
CA GLY A 107 -20.18 -9.88 10.65
C GLY A 107 -20.80 -9.88 9.24
N THR A 108 -20.82 -8.73 8.56
CA THR A 108 -21.26 -8.57 7.15
C THR A 108 -20.19 -8.88 6.11
N SER A 109 -18.94 -9.15 6.54
CA SER A 109 -17.81 -9.52 5.68
C SER A 109 -17.58 -11.04 5.65
N ASP A 110 -17.26 -11.58 4.48
CA ASP A 110 -17.05 -13.02 4.14
C ASP A 110 -16.14 -13.85 5.08
N ASP A 111 -15.43 -13.24 6.03
CA ASP A 111 -14.60 -13.91 7.03
C ASP A 111 -15.23 -13.70 8.42
N ARG A 112 -16.15 -14.56 8.83
CA ARG A 112 -16.68 -14.51 10.20
C ARG A 112 -15.61 -14.93 11.20
N SER A 113 -15.34 -14.06 12.18
CA SER A 113 -15.04 -14.54 13.52
C SER A 113 -16.34 -15.06 14.13
N ASP A 114 -16.28 -16.11 14.95
CA ASP A 114 -17.44 -16.68 15.65
C ASP A 114 -18.00 -15.72 16.74
N VAL A 115 -17.53 -14.47 16.77
CA VAL A 115 -17.86 -13.43 17.76
C VAL A 115 -19.29 -12.93 17.56
N PRO A 116 -20.13 -12.91 18.62
CA PRO A 116 -21.50 -12.41 18.54
C PRO A 116 -21.59 -10.92 18.20
N ASP A 117 -22.56 -10.53 17.36
CA ASP A 117 -22.79 -9.13 16.97
C ASP A 117 -23.02 -8.20 18.19
N SER A 118 -23.54 -8.72 19.31
CA SER A 118 -23.71 -7.97 20.55
C SER A 118 -22.42 -7.37 21.11
N VAL A 119 -21.27 -7.93 20.75
CA VAL A 119 -19.94 -7.47 21.18
C VAL A 119 -19.49 -6.25 20.38
N ALA A 120 -19.81 -6.23 19.08
CA ALA A 120 -19.44 -5.17 18.16
C ALA A 120 -20.43 -3.99 18.15
N CYS A 121 -21.60 -4.17 18.76
CA CYS A 121 -22.70 -3.19 18.73
C CYS A 121 -22.86 -2.45 20.06
N ASP A 122 -23.19 -1.16 19.96
CA ASP A 122 -23.47 -0.27 21.06
C ASP A 122 -24.91 -0.43 21.55
N PRO A 123 -25.14 -0.96 22.78
CA PRO A 123 -26.47 -1.11 23.34
C PRO A 123 -27.21 0.23 23.51
N LEU A 124 -26.48 1.33 23.72
CA LEU A 124 -27.04 2.66 23.93
C LEU A 124 -27.44 3.33 22.61
N ALA A 125 -26.83 2.93 21.50
CA ALA A 125 -27.15 3.42 20.16
C ALA A 125 -28.14 2.50 19.40
N GLY A 126 -28.97 1.75 20.13
CA GLY A 126 -29.99 0.89 19.52
C GLY A 126 -29.41 -0.31 18.75
N GLY A 127 -28.22 -0.79 19.14
CA GLY A 127 -27.56 -1.94 18.51
C GLY A 127 -26.82 -1.59 17.22
N GLN A 128 -26.50 -0.32 16.98
CA GLN A 128 -25.59 0.08 15.90
C GLN A 128 -24.14 -0.32 16.23
N PRO A 129 -23.32 -0.69 15.23
CA PRO A 129 -21.90 -0.96 15.45
C PRO A 129 -21.17 0.19 16.13
N TYR A 130 -20.28 -0.10 17.09
CA TYR A 130 -19.44 0.92 17.74
C TYR A 130 -18.64 1.73 16.72
N LEU A 131 -18.19 1.08 15.64
CA LEU A 131 -17.50 1.73 14.53
C LEU A 131 -18.31 2.87 13.91
N THR A 132 -19.63 2.78 13.89
CA THR A 132 -20.51 3.78 13.26
C THR A 132 -21.29 4.63 14.28
N SER A 133 -21.41 4.22 15.54
CA SER A 133 -22.12 4.98 16.57
C SER A 133 -21.22 5.90 17.40
N ASP A 134 -19.97 5.51 17.64
CA ASP A 134 -19.08 6.25 18.53
C ASP A 134 -18.42 7.44 17.83
N LYS A 135 -18.57 8.63 18.42
CA LYS A 135 -18.08 9.89 17.84
C LYS A 135 -16.57 9.93 17.68
N LEU A 136 -15.80 9.36 18.63
CA LEU A 136 -14.34 9.34 18.53
C LEU A 136 -13.93 8.46 17.34
N ALA A 137 -14.56 7.30 17.18
CA ALA A 137 -14.32 6.44 16.03
C ALA A 137 -14.62 7.14 14.70
N GLN A 138 -15.80 7.76 14.56
CA GLN A 138 -16.20 8.51 13.36
C GLN A 138 -15.21 9.61 12.98
N GLU A 139 -14.58 10.25 13.96
CA GLU A 139 -13.71 11.41 13.74
C GLU A 139 -12.24 11.05 13.52
N THR A 140 -11.73 9.99 14.18
CA THR A 140 -10.30 9.71 14.22
C THR A 140 -9.90 8.35 13.65
N LEU A 141 -10.80 7.38 13.53
CA LEU A 141 -10.38 6.00 13.25
C LEU A 141 -9.77 5.83 11.86
N ALA A 142 -10.40 6.37 10.80
CA ALA A 142 -9.88 6.30 9.44
C ALA A 142 -8.42 6.81 9.32
N PRO A 143 -8.08 8.06 9.73
CA PRO A 143 -6.69 8.53 9.67
C PRO A 143 -5.75 7.73 10.58
N SER A 144 -6.24 7.24 11.73
CA SER A 144 -5.44 6.41 12.65
C SER A 144 -5.05 5.07 12.03
N LEU A 145 -5.95 4.45 11.28
CA LEU A 145 -5.69 3.19 10.59
C LEU A 145 -4.70 3.36 9.42
N LEU A 146 -4.74 4.48 8.70
CA LEU A 146 -3.72 4.78 7.68
C LEU A 146 -2.34 5.00 8.28
N LEU A 147 -2.27 5.72 9.41
CA LEU A 147 -1.03 5.88 10.16
C LEU A 147 -0.51 4.51 10.61
N LEU A 148 -1.37 3.70 11.22
CA LEU A 148 -1.03 2.36 11.68
C LEU A 148 -0.52 1.47 10.52
N TYR A 149 -1.13 1.55 9.34
CA TYR A 149 -0.70 0.80 8.16
C TYR A 149 0.76 1.09 7.76
N GLY A 150 1.23 2.33 7.96
CA GLY A 150 2.63 2.70 7.81
C GLY A 150 3.49 2.18 8.97
N GLU A 151 3.03 2.32 10.21
CA GLU A 151 3.76 1.94 11.43
C GLU A 151 4.02 0.43 11.55
N VAL A 152 3.12 -0.42 11.04
CA VAL A 152 3.31 -1.88 11.05
C VAL A 152 4.48 -2.35 10.19
N GLU A 153 5.13 -1.47 9.42
CA GLU A 153 6.43 -1.79 8.80
C GLU A 153 7.48 -2.20 9.85
N HIS A 154 7.33 -1.72 11.09
CA HIS A 154 8.25 -1.99 12.19
C HIS A 154 7.94 -3.28 12.99
N THR A 155 6.86 -4.02 12.68
CA THR A 155 6.44 -5.22 13.45
C THR A 155 7.02 -6.54 12.93
N GLY A 156 8.10 -6.48 12.14
CA GLY A 156 8.75 -7.67 11.57
C GLY A 156 8.02 -8.24 10.35
N PHE A 157 8.78 -8.91 9.47
CA PHE A 157 8.33 -9.27 8.11
C PHE A 157 7.08 -10.16 8.07
N TYR A 158 6.99 -11.17 8.95
CA TYR A 158 5.91 -12.15 8.91
C TYR A 158 4.60 -11.67 9.55
N GLU A 159 4.65 -10.84 10.59
CA GLU A 159 3.46 -10.35 11.30
C GLU A 159 2.80 -9.17 10.56
N LYS A 160 3.62 -8.31 9.94
CA LYS A 160 3.21 -7.14 9.16
C LYS A 160 2.09 -7.42 8.15
N ASN A 161 2.19 -8.52 7.39
CA ASN A 161 1.23 -8.83 6.31
C ASN A 161 -0.17 -9.13 6.86
N GLY A 162 -0.23 -9.82 8.00
CA GLY A 162 -1.47 -10.10 8.71
C GLY A 162 -2.15 -8.80 9.15
N HIS A 163 -1.40 -7.92 9.83
CA HIS A 163 -1.91 -6.63 10.29
C HIS A 163 -2.40 -5.75 9.13
N ARG A 164 -1.63 -5.65 8.04
CA ARG A 164 -2.04 -4.85 6.86
C ARG A 164 -3.33 -5.34 6.22
N THR A 165 -3.50 -6.66 6.15
CA THR A 165 -4.73 -7.27 5.61
C THR A 165 -5.94 -6.90 6.47
N LYS A 166 -5.82 -7.00 7.80
CA LYS A 166 -6.88 -6.61 8.76
C LYS A 166 -7.19 -5.12 8.65
N ILE A 167 -6.18 -4.26 8.59
CA ILE A 167 -6.34 -2.81 8.43
C ILE A 167 -7.06 -2.47 7.12
N ALA A 168 -6.68 -3.08 6.00
CA ALA A 168 -7.32 -2.83 4.71
C ALA A 168 -8.81 -3.22 4.72
N LYS A 169 -9.17 -4.34 5.37
CA LYS A 169 -10.58 -4.75 5.56
C LYS A 169 -11.37 -3.74 6.38
N MET A 170 -10.80 -3.25 7.49
CA MET A 170 -11.43 -2.20 8.30
C MET A 170 -11.63 -0.92 7.47
N LEU A 171 -10.60 -0.45 6.76
CA LEU A 171 -10.70 0.75 5.92
C LEU A 171 -11.78 0.63 4.85
N LYS A 172 -11.95 -0.56 4.25
CA LYS A 172 -13.03 -0.83 3.31
C LYS A 172 -14.42 -0.67 3.95
N TYR A 173 -14.61 -1.20 5.16
CA TYR A 173 -15.86 -1.06 5.90
C TYR A 173 -16.14 0.40 6.27
N LEU A 174 -15.14 1.11 6.80
CA LEU A 174 -15.28 2.53 7.14
C LEU A 174 -15.56 3.39 5.91
N TRP A 175 -14.96 3.09 4.75
CA TRP A 175 -15.21 3.82 3.51
C TRP A 175 -16.68 3.71 3.04
N GLY A 176 -17.29 2.54 3.22
CA GLY A 176 -18.70 2.31 2.91
C GLY A 176 -19.66 3.04 3.86
N SER A 177 -19.16 3.53 5.00
CA SER A 177 -19.96 4.17 6.06
C SER A 177 -19.97 5.70 5.87
N PRO A 178 -21.13 6.34 5.66
CA PRO A 178 -21.23 7.79 5.49
C PRO A 178 -20.62 8.60 6.64
N GLU A 179 -20.68 8.07 7.86
CA GLU A 179 -20.22 8.70 9.09
C GLU A 179 -18.70 8.96 9.08
N HIS A 180 -17.92 8.13 8.37
CA HIS A 180 -16.46 8.23 8.32
C HIS A 180 -15.94 9.11 7.17
N LYS A 181 -16.80 9.55 6.25
CA LYS A 181 -16.37 10.34 5.07
C LYS A 181 -15.60 11.60 5.47
N ALA A 182 -16.02 12.27 6.54
CA ALA A 182 -15.33 13.46 7.04
C ALA A 182 -13.93 13.13 7.57
N ALA A 183 -13.76 12.01 8.27
CA ALA A 183 -12.45 11.57 8.75
C ALA A 183 -11.52 11.18 7.61
N PHE A 184 -12.04 10.55 6.55
CA PHE A 184 -11.25 10.27 5.35
C PHE A 184 -10.75 11.55 4.66
N LYS A 185 -11.56 12.62 4.63
CA LYS A 185 -11.12 13.91 4.07
C LYS A 185 -9.99 14.55 4.88
N ARG A 186 -10.02 14.45 6.21
CA ARG A 186 -8.95 14.96 7.08
C ARG A 186 -7.58 14.31 6.83
N ILE A 187 -7.55 13.12 6.21
CA ILE A 187 -6.30 12.46 5.82
C ILE A 187 -5.49 13.36 4.87
N THR A 188 -6.18 14.12 4.01
CA THR A 188 -5.54 15.02 3.04
C THR A 188 -4.87 16.23 3.69
N GLU A 189 -5.23 16.55 4.94
CA GLU A 189 -4.63 17.63 5.73
C GLU A 189 -3.20 17.29 6.18
N ASP A 190 -2.88 15.99 6.31
CA ASP A 190 -1.54 15.52 6.67
C ASP A 190 -0.85 14.80 5.51
N LYS A 191 -0.12 15.60 4.72
CA LYS A 191 0.68 15.10 3.61
C LYS A 191 1.80 14.15 4.04
N GLU A 192 2.38 14.31 5.23
CA GLU A 192 3.50 13.48 5.67
C GLU A 192 3.05 12.08 6.05
N SER A 193 1.97 11.96 6.84
CA SER A 193 1.38 10.66 7.17
C SER A 193 0.86 9.94 5.93
N PHE A 194 0.22 10.67 5.00
CA PHE A 194 -0.22 10.08 3.74
C PHE A 194 0.95 9.56 2.89
N ARG A 195 2.05 10.33 2.79
CA ARG A 195 3.26 9.88 2.08
C ARG A 195 3.82 8.58 2.67
N LYS A 196 3.91 8.47 4.00
CA LYS A 196 4.37 7.24 4.67
C LYS A 196 3.46 6.05 4.35
N PHE A 197 2.14 6.26 4.41
CA PHE A 197 1.14 5.26 4.03
C PHE A 197 1.27 4.81 2.57
N ALA A 198 1.27 5.75 1.62
CA ALA A 198 1.32 5.46 0.20
C ALA A 198 2.66 4.82 -0.22
N ASN A 199 3.77 5.24 0.40
CA ASN A 199 5.07 4.58 0.21
C ASN A 199 5.09 3.15 0.75
N GLY A 200 4.44 2.92 1.90
CA GLY A 200 4.22 1.58 2.43
C GLY A 200 3.49 0.68 1.45
N ILE A 201 2.42 1.17 0.81
CA ILE A 201 1.67 0.46 -0.24
C ILE A 201 2.56 0.14 -1.44
N VAL A 202 3.27 1.13 -1.98
CA VAL A 202 4.09 0.94 -3.19
C VAL A 202 5.17 -0.11 -2.97
N ASN A 203 5.91 0.00 -1.86
CA ASN A 203 6.97 -0.94 -1.53
C ASN A 203 6.43 -2.35 -1.30
N GLU A 204 5.30 -2.46 -0.59
CA GLU A 204 4.62 -3.73 -0.35
C GLU A 204 4.24 -4.40 -1.66
N MET A 205 3.55 -3.68 -2.55
CA MET A 205 3.06 -4.23 -3.81
C MET A 205 4.19 -4.75 -4.69
N ASN A 206 5.29 -4.01 -4.79
CA ASN A 206 6.45 -4.44 -5.56
C ASN A 206 7.09 -5.72 -4.98
N SER A 207 7.29 -5.78 -3.66
CA SER A 207 7.89 -6.94 -2.99
C SER A 207 6.98 -8.18 -3.08
N GLN A 208 5.69 -8.00 -2.82
CA GLN A 208 4.73 -9.10 -2.80
C GLN A 208 4.46 -9.66 -4.19
N PHE A 209 4.32 -8.83 -5.22
CA PHE A 209 4.19 -9.34 -6.59
C PHE A 209 5.45 -10.03 -7.09
N ALA A 210 6.65 -9.59 -6.69
CA ALA A 210 7.87 -10.32 -7.00
C ALA A 210 7.83 -11.74 -6.39
N SER A 211 7.46 -11.86 -5.11
CA SER A 211 7.28 -13.15 -4.42
C SER A 211 6.23 -14.04 -5.11
N VAL A 212 5.09 -13.47 -5.52
CA VAL A 212 4.04 -14.19 -6.27
C VAL A 212 4.58 -14.74 -7.58
N MET A 213 5.34 -13.94 -8.33
CA MET A 213 5.89 -14.31 -9.64
C MET A 213 7.04 -15.32 -9.55
N GLU A 214 7.65 -15.50 -8.38
CA GLU A 214 8.65 -16.54 -8.12
C GLU A 214 7.99 -17.84 -7.64
N ARG A 215 7.11 -17.75 -6.64
CA ARG A 215 6.57 -18.91 -5.93
C ARG A 215 5.46 -19.63 -6.70
N LEU A 216 4.58 -18.92 -7.42
CA LEU A 216 3.51 -19.58 -8.19
C LEU A 216 4.07 -20.50 -9.30
N PRO A 217 5.04 -20.08 -10.13
CA PRO A 217 5.69 -21.00 -11.07
C PRO A 217 6.39 -22.17 -10.38
N ALA A 218 7.03 -21.95 -9.22
CA ALA A 218 7.67 -23.03 -8.46
C ALA A 218 6.64 -24.06 -7.96
N ILE A 219 5.48 -23.61 -7.45
CA ILE A 219 4.35 -24.47 -7.07
C ILE A 219 3.89 -25.28 -8.27
N ARG A 220 3.67 -24.64 -9.42
CA ARG A 220 3.24 -25.30 -10.67
C ARG A 220 4.24 -26.38 -11.11
N THR A 221 5.53 -26.09 -11.09
CA THR A 221 6.58 -27.06 -11.46
C THR A 221 6.51 -28.30 -10.59
N VAL A 222 6.39 -28.14 -9.27
CA VAL A 222 6.26 -29.30 -8.36
C VAL A 222 4.94 -30.04 -8.58
N GLN A 223 3.82 -29.33 -8.79
CA GLN A 223 2.53 -29.97 -9.12
C GLN A 223 2.61 -30.83 -10.39
N LEU A 224 3.36 -30.39 -11.41
CA LEU A 224 3.57 -31.16 -12.64
C LEU A 224 4.49 -32.37 -12.39
N GLN A 225 5.53 -32.24 -11.57
CA GLN A 225 6.41 -33.35 -11.19
C GLN A 225 5.65 -34.43 -10.41
N MET A 226 4.84 -34.03 -9.42
CA MET A 226 4.02 -34.95 -8.63
C MET A 226 2.91 -35.62 -9.47
N ALA A 227 2.46 -34.97 -10.54
CA ALA A 227 1.49 -35.54 -11.47
C ALA A 227 2.06 -36.64 -12.38
N ASN A 228 3.39 -36.87 -12.38
CA ASN A 228 4.04 -37.98 -13.07
C ASN A 228 4.57 -39.01 -12.06
N PRO A 229 3.78 -40.04 -11.69
CA PRO A 229 4.15 -40.99 -10.64
C PRO A 229 5.43 -41.78 -10.92
N GLN A 230 5.78 -41.99 -12.20
CA GLN A 230 6.97 -42.74 -12.59
C GLN A 230 8.25 -41.96 -12.31
N GLU A 231 8.31 -40.69 -12.72
CA GLU A 231 9.44 -39.80 -12.44
C GLU A 231 9.51 -39.45 -10.95
N TRP A 232 8.36 -39.25 -10.29
CA TRP A 232 8.31 -38.98 -8.86
C TRP A 232 8.82 -40.14 -8.02
N ALA A 233 8.46 -41.39 -8.37
CA ALA A 233 8.94 -42.58 -7.67
C ALA A 233 10.42 -42.91 -7.96
N ALA A 234 10.99 -42.38 -9.05
CA ALA A 234 12.41 -42.53 -9.38
C ALA A 234 13.33 -41.62 -8.54
N LEU A 235 12.79 -40.58 -7.90
CA LEU A 235 13.54 -39.71 -7.00
C LEU A 235 13.84 -40.41 -5.66
N SER A 236 14.95 -40.01 -5.03
CA SER A 236 15.28 -40.48 -3.69
C SER A 236 14.21 -40.03 -2.67
N GLU A 237 14.16 -40.69 -1.52
CA GLU A 237 13.24 -40.29 -0.44
C GLU A 237 13.60 -38.90 0.12
N GLU A 238 14.89 -38.60 0.25
CA GLU A 238 15.41 -37.30 0.71
C GLU A 238 15.06 -36.15 -0.27
N ASP A 239 15.17 -36.38 -1.58
CA ASP A 239 14.79 -35.39 -2.59
C ASP A 239 13.27 -35.13 -2.56
N ARG A 240 12.47 -36.19 -2.40
CA ARG A 240 11.00 -36.08 -2.30
C ARG A 240 10.59 -35.28 -1.06
N GLU A 241 11.23 -35.52 0.09
CA GLU A 241 10.95 -34.76 1.32
C GLU A 241 11.33 -33.28 1.15
N THR A 242 12.51 -32.99 0.57
CA THR A 242 12.98 -31.62 0.32
C THR A 242 12.04 -30.86 -0.63
N ILE A 243 11.64 -31.49 -1.74
CA ILE A 243 10.72 -30.87 -2.71
C ILE A 243 9.34 -30.63 -2.06
N THR A 244 8.83 -31.59 -1.29
CA THR A 244 7.53 -31.47 -0.62
C THR A 244 7.55 -30.36 0.42
N SER A 245 8.58 -30.30 1.27
CA SER A 245 8.75 -29.23 2.26
C SER A 245 8.80 -27.84 1.61
N ARG A 246 9.56 -27.69 0.52
CA ARG A 246 9.63 -26.43 -0.23
C ARG A 246 8.29 -26.08 -0.90
N HIS A 247 7.54 -27.09 -1.37
CA HIS A 247 6.21 -26.89 -1.92
C HIS A 247 5.25 -26.33 -0.87
N GLU A 248 5.18 -26.96 0.29
CA GLU A 248 4.34 -26.53 1.41
C GLU A 248 4.70 -25.13 1.92
N GLU A 249 5.98 -24.79 1.96
CA GLU A 249 6.43 -23.43 2.30
C GLU A 249 5.94 -22.40 1.26
N ASN A 250 6.11 -22.70 -0.03
CA ASN A 250 5.63 -21.82 -1.10
C ASN A 250 4.11 -21.65 -1.06
N GLU A 251 3.36 -22.73 -0.85
CA GLU A 251 1.90 -22.66 -0.71
C GLU A 251 1.48 -21.82 0.49
N ARG A 252 2.10 -22.03 1.66
CA ARG A 252 1.81 -21.23 2.87
C ARG A 252 2.09 -19.76 2.65
N SER A 253 3.22 -19.42 2.01
CA SER A 253 3.56 -18.03 1.72
C SER A 253 2.55 -17.40 0.75
N ILE A 254 2.23 -18.06 -0.37
CA ILE A 254 1.29 -17.53 -1.35
C ILE A 254 -0.11 -17.29 -0.74
N LYS A 255 -0.57 -18.18 0.15
CA LYS A 255 -1.84 -18.02 0.89
C LYS A 255 -1.85 -16.79 1.79
N GLN A 256 -0.70 -16.28 2.22
CA GLN A 256 -0.60 -15.03 2.99
C GLN A 256 -0.47 -13.80 2.09
N VAL A 257 0.27 -13.94 1.00
CA VAL A 257 0.65 -12.80 0.14
C VAL A 257 -0.50 -12.34 -0.77
N LEU A 258 -1.20 -13.27 -1.43
CA LEU A 258 -2.23 -12.91 -2.41
C LEU A 258 -3.45 -12.19 -1.81
N PRO A 259 -3.99 -12.60 -0.65
CA PRO A 259 -5.07 -11.85 0.00
C PRO A 259 -4.68 -10.40 0.30
N LEU A 260 -3.43 -10.17 0.70
CA LEU A 260 -2.91 -8.82 0.94
C LEU A 260 -2.87 -8.02 -0.37
N CYS A 261 -2.28 -8.55 -1.44
CA CYS A 261 -2.26 -7.91 -2.76
C CYS A 261 -3.67 -7.51 -3.22
N ASN A 262 -4.63 -8.43 -3.12
CA ASN A 262 -6.02 -8.19 -3.49
C ASN A 262 -6.65 -7.06 -2.64
N SER A 263 -6.39 -7.07 -1.33
CA SER A 263 -6.92 -6.07 -0.41
C SER A 263 -6.34 -4.67 -0.69
N VAL A 264 -5.05 -4.59 -1.01
CA VAL A 264 -4.38 -3.33 -1.36
C VAL A 264 -4.90 -2.77 -2.69
N MET A 265 -5.11 -3.59 -3.72
CA MET A 265 -5.70 -3.13 -4.99
C MET A 265 -7.12 -2.60 -4.80
N LYS A 266 -7.96 -3.32 -4.05
CA LYS A 266 -9.31 -2.86 -3.72
C LYS A 266 -9.28 -1.55 -2.92
N MET A 267 -8.32 -1.42 -2.00
CA MET A 267 -8.12 -0.21 -1.22
C MET A 267 -7.73 0.99 -2.09
N LEU A 268 -6.77 0.83 -2.99
CA LEU A 268 -6.45 1.89 -3.96
C LEU A 268 -7.66 2.21 -4.84
N GLY A 269 -8.43 1.22 -5.25
CA GLY A 269 -9.64 1.41 -6.05
C GLY A 269 -10.63 2.35 -5.38
N PHE A 270 -11.03 2.07 -4.13
CA PHE A 270 -12.02 2.92 -3.46
C PHE A 270 -11.46 4.25 -2.98
N LEU A 271 -10.21 4.34 -2.52
CA LEU A 271 -9.61 5.60 -2.06
C LEU A 271 -9.52 6.63 -3.19
N ASN A 272 -9.29 6.19 -4.43
CA ASN A 272 -9.21 7.07 -5.59
C ASN A 272 -10.56 7.52 -6.14
N THR A 273 -11.69 7.09 -5.55
CA THR A 273 -13.02 7.60 -5.91
C THR A 273 -13.28 9.00 -5.36
N ASP A 274 -12.61 9.40 -4.28
CA ASP A 274 -12.64 10.77 -3.78
C ASP A 274 -11.49 11.58 -4.38
N LYS A 275 -11.83 12.75 -4.93
CA LYS A 275 -10.87 13.60 -5.64
C LYS A 275 -9.75 14.09 -4.73
N ASP A 276 -10.06 14.49 -3.50
CA ASP A 276 -9.08 15.11 -2.61
C ASP A 276 -8.01 14.08 -2.20
N ILE A 277 -8.43 12.83 -1.98
CA ILE A 277 -7.51 11.71 -1.71
C ILE A 277 -6.72 11.32 -2.97
N ARG A 278 -7.39 11.26 -4.13
CA ARG A 278 -6.73 10.96 -5.41
C ARG A 278 -5.61 11.95 -5.73
N ASP A 279 -5.83 13.24 -5.50
CA ASP A 279 -4.84 14.28 -5.76
C ASP A 279 -3.57 14.12 -4.88
N MET A 280 -3.69 13.47 -3.72
CA MET A 280 -2.53 13.18 -2.86
C MET A 280 -1.60 12.10 -3.45
N PHE A 281 -2.14 11.17 -4.23
CA PHE A 281 -1.34 10.20 -4.99
C PHE A 281 -0.62 10.84 -6.19
N LEU A 282 -1.10 11.99 -6.64
CA LEU A 282 -0.53 12.77 -7.75
C LEU A 282 0.55 13.78 -7.29
N LEU A 283 0.91 13.81 -6.01
CA LEU A 283 2.01 14.65 -5.53
C LEU A 283 3.32 14.32 -6.27
N PRO A 284 4.21 15.31 -6.52
CA PRO A 284 5.41 15.13 -7.34
C PRO A 284 6.34 14.00 -6.88
N ASP A 285 6.43 13.75 -5.58
CA ASP A 285 7.24 12.69 -4.98
C ASP A 285 6.55 11.30 -4.97
N MET A 286 5.24 11.26 -5.19
CA MET A 286 4.41 10.06 -5.09
C MET A 286 3.94 9.53 -6.45
N CYS A 287 3.56 10.42 -7.36
CA CYS A 287 3.06 10.05 -8.69
C CYS A 287 4.01 9.12 -9.46
N PRO A 288 5.33 9.41 -9.54
CA PRO A 288 6.28 8.53 -10.23
C PRO A 288 6.34 7.13 -9.60
N ARG A 289 6.25 7.05 -8.27
CA ARG A 289 6.31 5.78 -7.52
C ARG A 289 5.06 4.94 -7.75
N LEU A 290 3.90 5.58 -7.73
CA LEU A 290 2.62 4.93 -8.01
C LEU A 290 2.56 4.42 -9.46
N ALA A 291 2.89 5.27 -10.44
CA ALA A 291 2.89 4.90 -11.85
C ALA A 291 3.80 3.68 -12.12
N ASN A 292 5.03 3.70 -11.60
CA ASN A 292 5.96 2.59 -11.70
C ASN A 292 5.42 1.30 -11.06
N MET A 293 4.80 1.39 -9.88
CA MET A 293 4.21 0.22 -9.21
C MET A 293 3.04 -0.36 -10.00
N LEU A 294 2.10 0.46 -10.46
CA LEU A 294 0.94 0.00 -11.21
C LEU A 294 1.37 -0.65 -12.54
N LEU A 295 2.33 -0.05 -13.25
CA LEU A 295 2.90 -0.61 -14.47
C LEU A 295 3.67 -1.90 -14.20
N HIS A 296 4.45 -1.95 -13.12
CA HIS A 296 5.13 -3.17 -12.69
C HIS A 296 4.13 -4.31 -12.52
N VAL A 297 3.06 -4.11 -11.76
CA VAL A 297 2.00 -5.11 -11.56
C VAL A 297 1.32 -5.47 -12.89
N LEU A 298 1.03 -4.50 -13.75
CA LEU A 298 0.42 -4.71 -15.07
C LEU A 298 1.26 -5.63 -15.95
N THR A 299 2.60 -5.42 -16.00
CA THR A 299 3.51 -6.30 -16.76
C THR A 299 3.44 -7.75 -16.32
N LYS A 300 3.22 -7.99 -15.01
CA LYS A 300 3.14 -9.34 -14.45
C LYS A 300 1.81 -10.03 -14.77
N LEU A 301 0.70 -9.28 -14.78
CA LEU A 301 -0.63 -9.82 -15.03
C LEU A 301 -0.95 -10.03 -16.52
N VAL A 302 -0.46 -9.14 -17.40
CA VAL A 302 -0.75 -9.18 -18.85
C VAL A 302 0.40 -9.81 -19.67
N GLY A 303 1.54 -10.08 -19.01
CA GLY A 303 2.74 -10.61 -19.65
C GLY A 303 2.58 -12.00 -20.28
N SER A 304 3.54 -12.34 -21.16
CA SER A 304 3.59 -13.62 -21.90
C SER A 304 3.66 -14.88 -21.02
N ARG A 305 4.01 -14.72 -19.74
CA ARG A 305 4.12 -15.81 -18.73
C ARG A 305 2.81 -16.14 -18.01
N GLY A 306 1.66 -15.66 -18.48
CA GLY A 306 0.36 -15.97 -17.85
C GLY A 306 0.04 -17.47 -17.74
N LEU A 307 0.62 -18.31 -18.61
CA LEU A 307 0.53 -19.77 -18.52
C LEU A 307 1.33 -20.36 -17.35
N ASP A 308 2.46 -19.75 -17.00
CA ASP A 308 3.33 -20.21 -15.91
C ASP A 308 2.71 -19.98 -14.53
N LEU A 309 1.73 -19.06 -14.46
CA LEU A 309 0.98 -18.75 -13.24
C LEU A 309 -0.22 -19.68 -13.02
N LYS A 310 -0.50 -20.59 -13.96
CA LYS A 310 -1.65 -21.49 -13.85
C LYS A 310 -1.32 -22.64 -12.90
N VAL A 311 -1.66 -22.47 -11.63
CA VAL A 311 -1.59 -23.52 -10.61
C VAL A 311 -2.90 -24.31 -10.54
N ASN A 312 -2.84 -25.53 -10.00
CA ASN A 312 -4.04 -26.29 -9.66
C ASN A 312 -4.76 -25.61 -8.48
N ASN A 313 -6.10 -25.61 -8.48
CA ASN A 313 -6.93 -25.02 -7.43
C ASN A 313 -6.58 -23.56 -7.07
N PRO A 314 -6.52 -22.62 -8.04
CA PRO A 314 -6.08 -21.23 -7.82
C PRO A 314 -6.89 -20.48 -6.74
N GLU A 315 -8.16 -20.87 -6.56
CA GLU A 315 -9.06 -20.30 -5.54
C GLU A 315 -8.56 -20.52 -4.10
N THR A 316 -7.85 -21.62 -3.81
CA THR A 316 -7.33 -21.90 -2.45
C THR A 316 -6.21 -20.95 -2.03
N TYR A 317 -5.63 -20.26 -3.01
CA TYR A 317 -4.62 -19.23 -2.82
C TYR A 317 -5.19 -17.81 -2.93
N ASN A 318 -6.51 -17.67 -3.14
CA ASN A 318 -7.16 -16.41 -3.52
C ASN A 318 -6.55 -15.80 -4.80
N PHE A 319 -6.02 -16.64 -5.69
CA PHE A 319 -5.42 -16.18 -6.94
C PHE A 319 -6.49 -15.98 -8.00
N ARG A 320 -6.93 -14.73 -8.16
CA ARG A 320 -7.97 -14.34 -9.13
C ARG A 320 -7.43 -13.33 -10.13
N PRO A 321 -6.57 -13.74 -11.08
CA PRO A 321 -5.84 -12.83 -11.96
C PRO A 321 -6.76 -11.92 -12.80
N LYS A 322 -7.98 -12.37 -13.13
CA LYS A 322 -8.97 -11.55 -13.83
C LYS A 322 -9.51 -10.42 -12.96
N GLU A 323 -9.88 -10.72 -11.71
CA GLU A 323 -10.34 -9.72 -10.74
C GLU A 323 -9.20 -8.75 -10.39
N MET A 324 -7.99 -9.27 -10.20
CA MET A 324 -6.80 -8.43 -9.94
C MET A 324 -6.51 -7.47 -11.09
N LEU A 325 -6.60 -7.94 -12.33
CA LEU A 325 -6.42 -7.10 -13.51
C LEU A 325 -7.56 -6.06 -13.63
N GLN A 326 -8.80 -6.47 -13.35
CA GLN A 326 -9.94 -5.55 -13.30
C GLN A 326 -9.70 -4.44 -12.27
N ASP A 327 -9.39 -4.79 -11.02
CA ASP A 327 -9.13 -3.83 -9.94
C ASP A 327 -7.96 -2.89 -10.31
N LEU A 328 -6.88 -3.44 -10.87
CA LEU A 328 -5.74 -2.65 -11.34
C LEU A 328 -6.15 -1.64 -12.42
N CYS A 329 -6.92 -2.07 -13.42
CA CYS A 329 -7.35 -1.18 -14.50
C CYS A 329 -8.38 -0.14 -14.01
N VAL A 330 -9.21 -0.45 -13.00
CA VAL A 330 -10.06 0.55 -12.32
C VAL A 330 -9.20 1.63 -11.66
N VAL A 331 -8.11 1.25 -10.98
CA VAL A 331 -7.16 2.22 -10.41
C VAL A 331 -6.55 3.10 -11.49
N PHE A 332 -6.05 2.52 -12.59
CA PHE A 332 -5.54 3.29 -13.73
C PHE A 332 -6.58 4.28 -14.29
N SER A 333 -7.81 3.81 -14.49
CA SER A 333 -8.92 4.63 -15.01
C SER A 333 -9.20 5.85 -14.15
N SER A 334 -9.00 5.74 -12.84
CA SER A 334 -9.22 6.82 -11.88
C SER A 334 -8.29 8.02 -12.13
N PHE A 335 -7.15 7.81 -12.80
CA PHE A 335 -6.14 8.84 -13.10
C PHE A 335 -6.12 9.27 -14.58
N ALA A 336 -7.07 8.82 -15.41
CA ALA A 336 -7.08 9.10 -16.85
C ALA A 336 -7.11 10.61 -17.21
N ALA A 337 -7.64 11.44 -16.31
CA ALA A 337 -7.71 12.90 -16.48
C ALA A 337 -6.48 13.66 -15.95
N ALA A 338 -5.52 12.98 -15.31
CA ALA A 338 -4.33 13.62 -14.74
C ALA A 338 -3.15 13.53 -15.71
N ASP A 339 -2.72 14.68 -16.24
CA ASP A 339 -1.65 14.75 -17.23
C ASP A 339 -0.29 14.38 -16.63
N GLU A 340 -0.06 14.74 -15.36
CA GLU A 340 1.15 14.38 -14.62
C GLU A 340 1.28 12.85 -14.52
N PHE A 341 0.17 12.13 -14.30
CA PHE A 341 0.20 10.68 -14.22
C PHE A 341 0.50 10.03 -15.58
N GLN A 342 -0.02 10.58 -16.68
CA GLN A 342 0.26 10.10 -18.03
C GLN A 342 1.76 10.23 -18.36
N VAL A 343 2.34 11.38 -18.03
CA VAL A 343 3.76 11.67 -18.21
C VAL A 343 4.63 10.74 -17.35
N GLU A 344 4.28 10.53 -16.08
CA GLU A 344 5.03 9.60 -15.21
C GLU A 344 4.90 8.14 -15.64
N CYS A 345 3.76 7.73 -16.21
CA CYS A 345 3.63 6.44 -16.85
C CYS A 345 4.55 6.31 -18.08
N ALA A 346 4.65 7.35 -18.92
CA ALA A 346 5.51 7.35 -20.10
C ALA A 346 7.01 7.27 -19.75
N LYS A 347 7.42 7.89 -18.64
CA LYS A 347 8.80 7.82 -18.10
C LYS A 347 9.16 6.47 -17.48
N SER A 348 8.18 5.64 -17.16
CA SER A 348 8.43 4.39 -16.44
C SER A 348 9.20 3.39 -17.31
N GLY A 349 10.25 2.80 -16.75
CA GLY A 349 10.98 1.70 -17.40
C GLY A 349 10.15 0.40 -17.60
N TYR A 350 8.95 0.32 -17.01
CA TYR A 350 8.02 -0.80 -17.23
C TYR A 350 7.03 -0.54 -18.38
N TYR A 351 6.92 0.70 -18.86
CA TYR A 351 6.00 1.05 -19.91
C TYR A 351 6.51 0.57 -21.28
N THR A 352 5.59 -0.01 -22.06
CA THR A 352 5.76 -0.18 -23.51
C THR A 352 4.41 0.06 -24.18
N PRO A 353 4.37 0.60 -25.42
CA PRO A 353 3.11 0.77 -26.15
C PRO A 353 2.34 -0.56 -26.31
N ASP A 354 3.06 -1.66 -26.50
CA ASP A 354 2.48 -3.01 -26.63
C ASP A 354 1.81 -3.49 -25.33
N LEU A 355 2.40 -3.23 -24.16
CA LEU A 355 1.83 -3.61 -22.86
C LEU A 355 0.45 -2.95 -22.66
N MET A 356 0.36 -1.64 -22.81
CA MET A 356 -0.90 -0.91 -22.61
C MET A 356 -1.95 -1.34 -23.63
N ASN A 357 -1.57 -1.46 -24.90
CA ASN A 357 -2.47 -1.93 -25.96
C ASN A 357 -2.99 -3.36 -25.72
N LYS A 358 -2.12 -4.28 -25.29
CA LYS A 358 -2.53 -5.64 -24.91
C LYS A 358 -3.46 -5.63 -23.70
N SER A 359 -3.21 -4.76 -22.73
CA SER A 359 -4.03 -4.62 -21.52
C SER A 359 -5.45 -4.16 -21.86
N VAL A 360 -5.59 -3.12 -22.69
CA VAL A 360 -6.88 -2.63 -23.19
C VAL A 360 -7.63 -3.72 -23.97
N LYS A 361 -6.95 -4.41 -24.89
CA LYS A 361 -7.54 -5.53 -25.66
C LYS A 361 -8.01 -6.67 -24.75
N THR A 362 -7.23 -7.01 -23.74
CA THR A 362 -7.55 -8.07 -22.78
C THR A 362 -8.78 -7.68 -21.93
N CYS A 363 -8.84 -6.44 -21.45
CA CYS A 363 -9.98 -5.93 -20.70
C CYS A 363 -11.27 -5.98 -21.51
N ARG A 364 -11.24 -5.55 -22.79
CA ARG A 364 -12.39 -5.63 -23.71
C ARG A 364 -12.81 -7.07 -23.98
N LYS A 365 -11.85 -7.95 -24.30
CA LYS A 365 -12.12 -9.36 -24.63
C LYS A 365 -12.75 -10.12 -23.47
N LEU A 366 -12.29 -9.87 -22.25
CA LEU A 366 -12.75 -10.56 -21.04
C LEU A 366 -13.93 -9.85 -20.35
N GLY A 367 -14.35 -8.68 -20.83
CA GLY A 367 -15.41 -7.88 -20.22
C GLY A 367 -15.08 -7.44 -18.80
N LEU A 368 -13.80 -7.11 -18.52
CA LEU A 368 -13.35 -6.75 -17.16
C LEU A 368 -13.82 -5.34 -16.74
N LEU A 369 -13.94 -4.43 -17.69
CA LEU A 369 -14.43 -3.07 -17.46
C LEU A 369 -15.68 -2.83 -18.31
N VAL A 370 -16.58 -1.98 -17.83
CA VAL A 370 -17.83 -1.61 -18.51
C VAL A 370 -18.02 -0.11 -18.50
N GLY A 371 -18.69 0.42 -19.53
CA GLY A 371 -19.04 1.83 -19.65
C GLY A 371 -17.82 2.77 -19.55
N GLU A 372 -18.00 3.85 -18.78
CA GLU A 372 -17.03 4.93 -18.61
C GLU A 372 -15.64 4.45 -18.16
N SER A 373 -15.54 3.47 -17.26
CA SER A 373 -14.23 2.98 -16.81
C SER A 373 -13.40 2.35 -17.94
N MET A 374 -14.03 1.67 -18.90
CA MET A 374 -13.33 1.11 -20.05
C MET A 374 -12.88 2.21 -21.02
N GLU A 375 -13.68 3.25 -21.18
CA GLU A 375 -13.36 4.41 -22.01
C GLU A 375 -12.18 5.19 -21.43
N LEU A 376 -12.23 5.50 -20.13
CA LEU A 376 -11.15 6.17 -19.40
C LEU A 376 -9.84 5.36 -19.44
N PHE A 377 -9.89 4.04 -19.29
CA PHE A 377 -8.68 3.21 -19.39
C PHE A 377 -8.08 3.23 -20.80
N ALA A 378 -8.91 3.18 -21.83
CA ALA A 378 -8.46 3.25 -23.22
C ALA A 378 -7.92 4.65 -23.57
N GLU A 379 -8.55 5.71 -23.06
CA GLU A 379 -8.09 7.09 -23.20
C GLU A 379 -6.72 7.28 -22.53
N LEU A 380 -6.56 6.80 -21.29
CA LEU A 380 -5.27 6.83 -20.61
C LEU A 380 -4.18 6.15 -21.44
N ALA A 381 -4.44 4.95 -21.98
CA ALA A 381 -3.46 4.24 -22.80
C ALA A 381 -3.04 5.07 -24.03
N SER A 382 -3.98 5.75 -24.69
CA SER A 382 -3.70 6.64 -25.82
C SER A 382 -2.86 7.85 -25.41
N LYS A 383 -3.21 8.50 -24.28
CA LYS A 383 -2.49 9.68 -23.80
C LYS A 383 -1.08 9.37 -23.32
N VAL A 384 -0.88 8.21 -22.66
CA VAL A 384 0.47 7.75 -22.28
C VAL A 384 1.31 7.47 -23.54
N GLU A 385 0.71 6.91 -24.60
CA GLU A 385 1.40 6.70 -25.87
C GLU A 385 1.79 8.03 -26.53
N GLU A 386 0.92 9.03 -26.50
CA GLU A 386 1.22 10.38 -26.98
C GLU A 386 2.34 11.04 -26.16
N ALA A 387 2.25 11.01 -24.83
CA ALA A 387 3.29 11.52 -23.94
C ALA A 387 4.64 10.85 -24.19
N SER A 388 4.66 9.53 -24.37
CA SER A 388 5.87 8.77 -24.71
C SER A 388 6.45 9.18 -26.07
N LYS A 389 5.61 9.39 -27.10
CA LYS A 389 6.09 9.88 -28.42
C LYS A 389 6.65 11.29 -28.34
N ILE A 390 6.04 12.18 -27.56
CA ILE A 390 6.56 13.53 -27.32
C ILE A 390 7.94 13.43 -26.67
N MET A 391 8.10 12.59 -25.65
CA MET A 391 9.37 12.38 -24.98
C MET A 391 10.44 11.82 -25.91
N THR A 392 10.16 10.76 -26.66
CA THR A 392 11.12 10.22 -27.64
C THR A 392 11.45 11.24 -28.72
N SER A 393 10.46 12.00 -29.18
CA SER A 393 10.71 13.10 -30.12
C SER A 393 11.61 14.18 -29.53
N ASP A 394 11.47 14.50 -28.24
CA ASP A 394 12.35 15.43 -27.55
C ASP A 394 13.76 14.82 -27.37
N GLU A 395 13.89 13.54 -27.01
CA GLU A 395 15.18 12.83 -26.98
C GLU A 395 15.90 12.85 -28.35
N ASP A 396 15.18 12.56 -29.44
CA ASP A 396 15.72 12.67 -30.81
C ASP A 396 16.19 14.12 -31.12
N LEU A 397 15.54 15.13 -30.54
CA LEU A 397 15.96 16.53 -30.73
C LEU A 397 17.28 16.81 -30.03
N TYR A 398 17.57 16.12 -28.93
CA TYR A 398 18.77 16.30 -28.10
C TYR A 398 19.96 15.42 -28.55
N GLU A 399 19.78 14.47 -29.47
CA GLU A 399 20.84 13.54 -29.89
C GLU A 399 22.11 14.24 -30.39
N ASP A 400 21.96 15.40 -31.06
CA ASP A 400 23.08 16.25 -31.51
C ASP A 400 23.33 17.47 -30.61
N ALA A 401 22.88 17.44 -29.35
CA ALA A 401 23.09 18.56 -28.44
C ALA A 401 24.59 18.76 -28.17
N PRO A 402 25.09 20.01 -28.23
CA PRO A 402 26.43 20.34 -27.76
C PRO A 402 26.68 19.86 -26.33
N ASP A 403 27.91 19.40 -26.05
CA ASP A 403 28.32 18.91 -24.72
C ASP A 403 28.05 19.95 -23.60
N GLU A 404 28.11 21.25 -23.90
CA GLU A 404 27.80 22.32 -22.95
C GLU A 404 26.34 22.36 -22.49
N PHE A 405 25.42 21.66 -23.17
CA PHE A 405 24.01 21.53 -22.80
C PHE A 405 23.73 20.25 -22.01
N MET A 406 24.71 19.35 -21.91
CA MET A 406 24.57 18.06 -21.24
C MET A 406 25.00 18.20 -19.77
N ASP A 407 24.23 17.58 -18.87
CA ASP A 407 24.54 17.52 -17.46
C ASP A 407 25.83 16.69 -17.27
N PRO A 408 26.88 17.23 -16.66
CA PRO A 408 28.17 16.54 -16.55
C PRO A 408 28.18 15.33 -15.59
N LEU A 409 27.11 15.09 -14.83
CA LEU A 409 26.95 13.93 -13.94
C LEU A 409 26.10 12.83 -14.58
N LEU A 410 24.99 13.21 -15.22
CA LEU A 410 24.05 12.25 -15.81
C LEU A 410 24.23 12.05 -17.31
N SER A 411 24.99 12.92 -17.98
CA SER A 411 25.13 12.96 -19.45
C SER A 411 23.77 13.06 -20.16
N GLU A 412 22.81 13.74 -19.54
CA GLU A 412 21.47 14.00 -20.07
C GLU A 412 21.33 15.48 -20.41
N PHE A 413 20.48 15.83 -21.37
CA PHE A 413 20.23 17.24 -21.70
C PHE A 413 19.67 17.99 -20.50
N MET A 414 20.30 19.10 -20.10
CA MET A 414 19.86 19.91 -18.97
C MET A 414 18.51 20.59 -19.28
N ASN A 415 17.59 20.61 -18.32
CA ASN A 415 16.32 21.32 -18.44
C ASN A 415 16.36 22.67 -17.72
N ASP A 416 16.93 22.69 -16.51
CA ASP A 416 17.12 23.87 -15.66
C ASP A 416 18.58 23.97 -15.21
N PRO A 417 19.47 24.53 -16.06
CA PRO A 417 20.90 24.59 -15.76
C PRO A 417 21.18 25.57 -14.62
N VAL A 418 21.92 25.11 -13.62
CA VAL A 418 22.35 25.88 -12.45
C VAL A 418 23.87 25.83 -12.27
N LEU A 419 24.45 26.97 -11.96
CA LEU A 419 25.86 27.16 -11.66
C LEU A 419 26.15 26.81 -10.20
N LEU A 420 27.14 25.95 -10.00
CA LEU A 420 27.71 25.66 -8.69
C LEU A 420 28.83 26.68 -8.40
N PRO A 421 28.69 27.59 -7.42
CA PRO A 421 29.66 28.67 -7.19
C PRO A 421 31.03 28.16 -6.73
N THR A 422 31.07 26.99 -6.09
CA THR A 422 32.28 26.37 -5.54
C THR A 422 33.20 25.79 -6.62
N SER A 423 32.65 25.11 -7.63
CA SER A 423 33.39 24.46 -8.71
C SER A 423 33.35 25.24 -10.03
N GLY A 424 32.36 26.13 -10.21
CA GLY A 424 32.10 26.83 -11.47
C GLY A 424 31.42 25.96 -12.53
N ASN A 425 31.08 24.71 -12.21
CA ASN A 425 30.38 23.80 -13.12
C ASN A 425 28.88 24.13 -13.19
N ILE A 426 28.27 23.82 -14.34
CA ILE A 426 26.83 23.93 -14.54
C ILE A 426 26.25 22.52 -14.61
N VAL A 427 25.19 22.28 -13.86
CA VAL A 427 24.47 21.00 -13.76
C VAL A 427 22.97 21.26 -13.82
N ASP A 428 22.14 20.24 -14.04
CA ASP A 428 20.69 20.39 -13.89
C ASP A 428 20.30 20.52 -12.42
N ARG A 429 19.34 21.41 -12.13
CA ARG A 429 18.84 21.63 -10.77
C ARG A 429 18.38 20.34 -10.10
N LYS A 430 17.71 19.43 -10.83
CA LYS A 430 17.22 18.16 -10.27
C LYS A 430 18.38 17.28 -9.85
N THR A 431 19.42 17.20 -10.68
CA THR A 431 20.62 16.41 -10.42
C THR A 431 21.30 16.86 -9.12
N ILE A 432 21.56 18.16 -8.97
CA ILE A 432 22.22 18.67 -7.76
C ILE A 432 21.33 18.59 -6.53
N THR A 433 20.01 18.79 -6.68
CA THR A 433 19.05 18.62 -5.57
C THR A 433 19.11 17.19 -5.04
N GLN A 434 19.10 16.19 -5.93
CA GLN A 434 19.19 14.79 -5.54
C GLN A 434 20.54 14.43 -4.90
N HIS A 435 21.64 15.01 -5.38
CA HIS A 435 22.96 14.82 -4.80
C HIS A 435 23.02 15.37 -3.36
N LEU A 436 22.60 16.62 -3.17
CA LEU A 436 22.66 17.33 -1.88
C LEU A 436 21.70 16.76 -0.81
N LEU A 437 20.70 15.97 -1.20
CA LEU A 437 19.90 15.18 -0.26
C LEU A 437 20.70 14.05 0.40
N ASN A 438 21.77 13.56 -0.24
CA ASN A 438 22.58 12.45 0.24
C ASN A 438 23.97 12.90 0.74
N ASP A 439 24.58 13.89 0.11
CA ASP A 439 25.92 14.40 0.42
C ASP A 439 25.95 15.93 0.30
N SER A 440 26.24 16.65 1.39
CA SER A 440 26.19 18.13 1.45
C SER A 440 27.42 18.82 0.84
N MET A 441 28.00 18.21 -0.19
CA MET A 441 29.25 18.62 -0.82
C MET A 441 29.05 18.81 -2.32
N ASP A 442 29.85 19.67 -2.93
CA ASP A 442 29.93 19.82 -4.38
C ASP A 442 30.53 18.54 -5.01
N PRO A 443 29.85 17.93 -6.00
CA PRO A 443 30.26 16.63 -6.55
C PRO A 443 31.59 16.67 -7.31
N PHE A 444 32.10 17.84 -7.71
CA PHE A 444 33.32 17.97 -8.50
C PHE A 444 34.56 18.29 -7.67
N ASN A 445 34.42 19.06 -6.60
CA ASN A 445 35.56 19.50 -5.79
C ASN A 445 35.45 19.18 -4.29
N ARG A 446 34.34 18.56 -3.87
CA ARG A 446 34.05 18.14 -2.48
C ARG A 446 34.08 19.27 -1.44
N LYS A 447 33.84 20.52 -1.85
CA LYS A 447 33.62 21.64 -0.92
C LYS A 447 32.16 21.65 -0.44
N GLU A 448 31.90 22.16 0.76
CA GLU A 448 30.52 22.30 1.25
C GLU A 448 29.69 23.18 0.31
N LEU A 449 28.49 22.72 -0.02
CA LEU A 449 27.56 23.42 -0.88
C LEU A 449 26.13 23.17 -0.39
N LYS A 450 25.32 24.22 -0.24
CA LYS A 450 23.89 24.09 0.04
C LYS A 450 23.08 24.35 -1.21
N LEU A 451 21.88 23.78 -1.26
CA LEU A 451 20.97 23.97 -2.39
C LEU A 451 20.57 25.44 -2.58
N GLU A 452 20.58 26.22 -1.51
CA GLU A 452 20.29 27.67 -1.52
C GLU A 452 21.38 28.48 -2.23
N ASP A 453 22.61 27.94 -2.29
CA ASP A 453 23.77 28.64 -2.86
C ASP A 453 23.88 28.47 -4.38
N VAL A 454 23.06 27.62 -5.00
CA VAL A 454 23.11 27.36 -6.45
C VAL A 454 22.45 28.51 -7.23
N VAL A 455 23.12 28.97 -8.29
CA VAL A 455 22.68 30.15 -9.05
C VAL A 455 22.13 29.71 -10.41
N PRO A 456 20.93 30.18 -10.86
CA PRO A 456 20.43 29.86 -12.20
C PRO A 456 21.39 30.31 -13.32
N ALA A 457 21.73 29.43 -14.25
CA ALA A 457 22.59 29.73 -15.39
C ALA A 457 21.77 30.32 -16.56
N VAL A 458 21.26 31.53 -16.36
CA VAL A 458 20.28 32.19 -17.27
C VAL A 458 20.79 32.32 -18.71
N GLU A 459 22.07 32.65 -18.91
CA GLU A 459 22.66 32.79 -20.25
C GLU A 459 22.72 31.46 -21.00
N LEU A 460 23.12 30.38 -20.31
CA LEU A 460 23.17 29.05 -20.93
C LEU A 460 21.75 28.57 -21.26
N LYS A 461 20.80 28.78 -20.34
CA LYS A 461 19.39 28.46 -20.57
C LYS A 461 18.85 29.17 -21.81
N ALA A 462 19.14 30.45 -21.99
CA ALA A 462 18.73 31.20 -23.17
C ALA A 462 19.35 30.64 -24.48
N LYS A 463 20.63 30.21 -24.45
CA LYS A 463 21.27 29.55 -25.61
C LYS A 463 20.62 28.22 -25.93
N MET A 464 20.36 27.39 -24.93
CA MET A 464 19.70 26.09 -25.08
C MET A 464 18.30 26.24 -25.67
N ASP A 465 17.51 27.20 -25.17
CA ASP A 465 16.16 27.46 -25.65
C ASP A 465 16.17 27.97 -27.11
N ALA A 466 17.14 28.81 -27.48
CA ALA A 466 17.32 29.26 -28.87
C ALA A 466 17.72 28.11 -29.81
N TRP A 467 18.62 27.22 -29.37
CA TRP A 467 19.03 26.04 -30.11
C TRP A 467 17.87 25.07 -30.33
N LEU A 468 17.10 24.79 -29.28
CA LEU A 468 15.87 23.99 -29.33
C LEU A 468 14.84 24.56 -30.31
N ALA A 469 14.61 25.87 -30.26
CA ALA A 469 13.69 26.54 -31.18
C ALA A 469 14.15 26.42 -32.65
N ALA A 470 15.47 26.48 -32.91
CA ALA A 470 16.02 26.27 -34.24
C ALA A 470 15.86 24.83 -34.73
N LYS A 471 16.17 23.83 -33.89
CA LYS A 471 15.98 22.40 -34.18
C LYS A 471 14.51 22.06 -34.46
N ARG A 472 13.57 22.55 -33.64
CA ARG A 472 12.13 22.37 -33.84
C ARG A 472 11.64 22.98 -35.17
N LYS A 473 12.12 24.18 -35.54
CA LYS A 473 11.82 24.80 -36.85
C LYS A 473 12.39 24.03 -38.02
N ALA A 474 13.58 23.43 -37.88
CA ALA A 474 14.17 22.61 -38.92
C ALA A 474 13.36 21.33 -39.14
N ARG A 475 12.97 20.63 -38.06
CA ARG A 475 12.16 19.39 -38.13
C ARG A 475 10.78 19.64 -38.77
N ALA A 476 10.14 20.77 -38.45
CA ALA A 476 8.84 21.16 -39.03
C ALA A 476 8.89 21.55 -40.53
N LYS A 477 10.07 21.76 -41.11
CA LYS A 477 10.24 21.98 -42.56
C LYS A 477 10.49 20.68 -43.33
N THR A 478 10.89 19.63 -42.64
CA THR A 478 11.30 18.34 -43.22
C THR A 478 10.19 17.28 -43.11
N SER A 479 9.25 17.47 -42.18
CA SER A 479 7.99 16.72 -42.09
C SER A 479 6.88 17.39 -42.88
#